data_AF-A0A7S3WWU2-F1
#
_entry.id   AF-A0A7S3WWU2-F1
#
_cell.length_a   1.000
_cell.length_b   1.000
_cell.length_c   1.000
_cell.angle_alpha   90.00
_cell.angle_beta   90.00
_cell.angle_gamma   90.00
#
_symmetry.space_group_name_H-M   'P 1'
#
loop_
_entity.id
_entity.type
_entity.pdbx_description
1 polymer ?
#
loop_
_entity_poly.entity_id
_entity_poly.type
_entity_poly.pdbx_seq_one_letter_code
_entity_poly.pdbx_strand_id
1 'polypeptide(L)'
;FGLEYTADGIPVTTVGEWSLDKRHFMGSYPSPTMLPPPKCASKAAKTLHALFVEAATNLSGWPQGGKGTTGWTKSSLSGALTRPPSKQSPLVRAIVSRGPWSWAGKSPLLFYHGGRLHSPWGSGSWSLADSGAVQVVLGQKCGSWTLKF
;
A
#
# COMPACT_ATOMS: atom_id res chain seq x y z
N PHE A 1 -12.09 -9.82 13.14
CA PHE A 1 -12.07 -8.39 12.81
C PHE A 1 -10.62 -7.96 12.73
N GLY A 2 -10.23 -7.45 11.57
CA GLY A 2 -8.93 -6.87 11.29
C GLY A 2 -9.12 -5.61 10.47
N LEU A 3 -8.18 -4.69 10.60
CA LEU A 3 -8.13 -3.48 9.80
C LEU A 3 -7.13 -3.68 8.69
N GLU A 4 -7.61 -3.72 7.45
CA GLU A 4 -6.82 -4.06 6.28
C GLU A 4 -6.81 -2.87 5.31
N TYR A 5 -5.62 -2.45 4.88
CA TYR A 5 -5.43 -1.30 4.02
C TYR A 5 -4.40 -1.57 2.92
N THR A 6 -4.59 -0.95 1.76
CA THR A 6 -3.49 -0.72 0.81
C THR A 6 -2.47 0.26 1.39
N ALA A 7 -1.29 0.37 0.78
CA ALA A 7 -0.27 1.35 1.13
C ALA A 7 -0.78 2.81 1.02
N ASP A 8 -1.77 3.06 0.16
CA ASP A 8 -2.43 4.36 0.01
C ASP A 8 -3.56 4.60 1.04
N GLY A 9 -3.87 3.63 1.89
CA GLY A 9 -4.91 3.75 2.92
C GLY A 9 -6.32 3.48 2.42
N ILE A 10 -6.49 2.77 1.31
CA ILE A 10 -7.80 2.30 0.84
C ILE A 10 -8.16 1.04 1.64
N PRO A 11 -9.33 0.99 2.31
CA PRO A 11 -9.75 -0.20 3.05
C PRO A 11 -9.99 -1.38 2.10
N VAL A 12 -9.58 -2.58 2.51
CA VAL A 12 -9.79 -3.82 1.76
C VAL A 12 -10.42 -4.89 2.66
N THR A 13 -11.05 -5.89 2.06
CA THR A 13 -11.66 -7.02 2.79
C THR A 13 -10.77 -8.26 2.82
N THR A 14 -9.72 -8.27 1.99
CA THR A 14 -8.67 -9.29 1.94
C THR A 14 -7.47 -8.86 2.79
N VAL A 15 -6.41 -9.66 2.82
CA VAL A 15 -5.14 -9.26 3.45
C VAL A 15 -4.57 -8.02 2.73
N GLY A 16 -4.44 -6.92 3.47
CA GLY A 16 -3.91 -5.65 3.00
C GLY A 16 -2.38 -5.55 3.11
N GLU A 17 -1.79 -4.59 2.38
CA GLU A 17 -0.35 -4.29 2.45
C GLU A 17 0.04 -3.76 3.83
N TRP A 18 -0.86 -2.99 4.45
CA TRP A 18 -0.86 -2.72 5.88
C TRP A 18 -2.06 -3.40 6.51
N SER A 19 -1.83 -4.05 7.66
CA SER A 19 -2.86 -4.77 8.37
C SER A 19 -2.64 -4.76 9.87
N LEU A 20 -3.74 -4.55 10.60
CA LEU A 20 -3.83 -4.77 12.02
C LEU A 20 -4.96 -5.77 12.28
N ASP A 21 -4.63 -7.05 12.16
CA ASP A 21 -5.54 -8.18 12.36
C ASP A 21 -5.00 -9.13 13.43
N LYS A 22 -5.88 -9.60 14.33
CA LYS A 22 -5.50 -10.52 15.40
C LYS A 22 -4.80 -11.79 14.90
N ARG A 23 -5.16 -12.28 13.70
CA ARG A 23 -4.59 -13.46 13.05
C ARG A 23 -3.13 -13.24 12.70
N HIS A 24 -2.67 -12.00 12.58
CA HIS A 24 -1.25 -11.72 12.30
C HIS A 24 -0.36 -11.98 13.49
N PHE A 25 -0.93 -12.00 14.69
CA PHE A 25 -0.15 -12.27 15.88
C PHE A 25 -0.04 -13.77 16.16
N MET A 26 -0.92 -14.63 15.63
CA MET A 26 -0.88 -16.11 15.79
C MET A 26 -0.57 -16.56 17.23
N GLY A 27 -1.13 -15.88 18.23
CA GLY A 27 -0.86 -16.14 19.66
C GLY A 27 0.39 -15.45 20.24
N SER A 28 1.15 -14.73 19.43
CA SER A 28 2.20 -13.79 19.85
C SER A 28 1.61 -12.41 20.19
N TYR A 29 2.45 -11.53 20.70
CA TYR A 29 2.10 -10.13 20.97
C TYR A 29 2.51 -9.25 19.78
N PRO A 30 1.87 -8.08 19.59
CA PRO A 30 2.31 -7.09 18.61
C PRO A 30 3.74 -6.61 18.88
N SER A 31 4.52 -6.39 17.83
CA SER A 31 5.87 -5.81 17.97
C SER A 31 5.80 -4.33 18.39
N PRO A 32 6.69 -3.84 19.27
CA PRO A 32 6.81 -2.40 19.57
C PRO A 32 7.26 -1.57 18.37
N THR A 33 7.83 -2.20 17.33
CA THR A 33 8.33 -1.55 16.11
C THR A 33 7.37 -1.65 14.92
N MET A 34 6.07 -1.79 15.18
CA MET A 34 5.04 -1.84 14.13
C MET A 34 5.00 -0.55 13.29
N LEU A 35 4.99 -0.71 11.97
CA LEU A 35 4.85 0.42 11.06
C LEU A 35 3.49 1.11 11.24
N PRO A 36 3.45 2.44 11.22
CA PRO A 36 2.22 3.21 11.37
C PRO A 36 1.26 2.94 10.23
N PRO A 37 -0.05 3.14 10.45
CA PRO A 37 -1.04 3.02 9.39
C PRO A 37 -0.79 4.03 8.25
N PRO A 38 -1.21 3.71 7.02
CA PRO A 38 -1.20 4.64 5.90
C PRO A 38 -1.82 5.99 6.24
N LYS A 39 -1.35 7.06 5.58
CA LYS A 39 -1.80 8.44 5.83
C LYS A 39 -3.33 8.58 5.81
N CYS A 40 -3.97 7.94 4.83
CA CYS A 40 -5.42 7.98 4.60
C CYS A 40 -6.21 6.91 5.36
N ALA A 41 -5.56 6.08 6.19
CA ALA A 41 -6.26 5.10 7.00
C ALA A 41 -7.20 5.79 8.02
N SER A 42 -8.23 5.04 8.44
CA SER A 42 -9.25 5.54 9.35
C SER A 42 -8.68 5.96 10.72
N LYS A 43 -9.45 6.77 11.46
CA LYS A 43 -9.14 7.11 12.85
C LYS A 43 -9.00 5.85 13.71
N ALA A 44 -9.84 4.84 13.49
CA ALA A 44 -9.76 3.57 14.22
C ALA A 44 -8.40 2.88 14.03
N ALA A 45 -7.86 2.85 12.81
CA ALA A 45 -6.55 2.28 12.54
C ALA A 45 -5.43 3.02 13.28
N LYS A 46 -5.48 4.35 13.27
CA LYS A 46 -4.52 5.21 13.96
C LYS A 46 -4.59 5.05 15.48
N THR A 47 -5.80 5.06 16.04
CA THR A 47 -6.01 4.89 17.48
C THR A 47 -5.57 3.52 17.95
N LEU A 48 -5.97 2.43 17.27
CA LEU A 48 -5.57 1.08 17.68
C LEU A 48 -4.06 0.86 17.54
N HIS A 49 -3.43 1.35 16.47
CA HIS A 49 -1.98 1.29 16.32
C HIS A 49 -1.27 2.00 17.49
N ALA A 50 -1.69 3.22 17.82
CA ALA A 50 -1.11 3.97 18.93
C ALA A 50 -1.23 3.24 20.27
N LEU A 51 -2.42 2.69 20.58
CA LEU A 51 -2.65 1.92 21.79
C LEU A 51 -1.76 0.67 21.88
N PHE A 52 -1.58 -0.06 20.77
CA PHE A 52 -0.70 -1.22 20.78
C PHE A 52 0.78 -0.84 20.93
N VAL A 53 1.23 0.21 20.25
CA VAL A 53 2.63 0.68 20.36
C VAL A 53 2.89 1.17 21.79
N GLU A 54 1.99 1.97 22.36
CA GLU A 54 2.08 2.43 23.76
C GLU A 54 2.16 1.26 24.75
N ALA A 55 1.26 0.27 24.61
CA ALA A 55 1.26 -0.91 25.46
C ALA A 55 2.57 -1.71 25.30
N ALA A 56 3.01 -1.95 24.06
CA ALA A 56 4.21 -2.73 23.76
C ALA A 56 5.51 -2.07 24.25
N THR A 57 5.54 -0.75 24.37
CA THR A 57 6.73 -0.01 24.83
C THR A 57 6.76 0.21 26.34
N ASN A 58 5.60 0.25 27.01
CA ASN A 58 5.51 0.61 28.43
C ASN A 58 5.21 -0.56 29.37
N LEU A 59 4.73 -1.69 28.87
CA LEU A 59 4.48 -2.87 29.71
C LEU A 59 5.76 -3.67 29.93
N SER A 60 6.16 -3.81 31.20
CA SER A 60 7.30 -4.64 31.57
C SER A 60 7.03 -6.12 31.24
N GLY A 61 8.01 -6.78 30.64
CA GLY A 61 7.88 -8.18 30.24
C GLY A 61 7.02 -8.42 28.99
N TRP A 62 6.75 -7.39 28.18
CA TRP A 62 6.06 -7.55 26.89
C TRP A 62 6.76 -8.61 26.04
N PRO A 63 6.11 -9.74 25.72
CA PRO A 63 6.78 -10.83 25.04
C PRO A 63 7.21 -10.41 23.64
N GLN A 64 8.50 -10.63 23.33
CA GLN A 64 8.99 -10.39 21.98
C GLN A 64 8.49 -11.50 21.05
N GLY A 65 7.85 -11.09 19.96
CA GLY A 65 7.29 -12.02 18.98
C GLY A 65 6.26 -11.32 18.10
N GLY A 66 5.66 -12.08 17.19
CA GLY A 66 4.62 -11.58 16.28
C GLY A 66 5.17 -10.84 15.06
N LYS A 67 4.41 -10.89 13.96
CA LYS A 67 4.75 -10.08 12.78
C LYS A 67 4.22 -8.66 12.97
N GLY A 68 4.88 -7.70 12.31
CA GLY A 68 4.41 -6.33 12.26
C GLY A 68 3.17 -6.16 11.39
N THR A 69 2.85 -4.90 11.12
CA THR A 69 1.67 -4.48 10.35
C THR A 69 1.83 -4.63 8.83
N THR A 70 2.98 -5.06 8.31
CA THR A 70 3.28 -5.14 6.87
C THR A 70 3.93 -6.47 6.48
N GLY A 71 3.90 -6.82 5.19
CA GLY A 71 4.60 -8.01 4.65
C GLY A 71 3.77 -9.29 4.65
N TRP A 72 2.45 -9.19 4.83
CA TRP A 72 1.51 -10.31 4.80
C TRP A 72 0.97 -10.60 3.39
N THR A 73 1.04 -9.62 2.49
CA THR A 73 0.70 -9.84 1.08
C THR A 73 1.94 -10.36 0.35
N LYS A 74 1.79 -11.49 -0.35
CA LYS A 74 2.66 -11.80 -1.48
C LYS A 74 2.20 -10.95 -2.65
N SER A 75 2.39 -9.63 -2.58
CA SER A 75 2.01 -8.79 -3.71
C SER A 75 2.94 -9.17 -4.87
N SER A 76 2.40 -9.80 -5.91
CA SER A 76 3.09 -10.13 -7.16
C SER A 76 3.42 -8.89 -8.00
N LEU A 77 3.33 -7.71 -7.39
CA LEU A 77 3.48 -6.40 -8.01
C LEU A 77 4.91 -5.92 -7.76
N SER A 78 5.51 -5.38 -8.82
CA SER A 78 6.96 -5.12 -8.91
C SER A 78 7.51 -4.44 -7.66
N GLY A 79 8.59 -5.00 -7.08
CA GLY A 79 9.16 -4.56 -5.81
C GLY A 79 9.52 -3.06 -5.76
N ALA A 80 9.71 -2.42 -6.91
CA ALA A 80 9.92 -0.97 -6.98
C ALA A 80 8.72 -0.14 -6.49
N LEU A 81 7.48 -0.64 -6.63
CA LEU A 81 6.23 0.06 -6.34
C LEU A 81 5.71 -0.19 -4.92
N THR A 82 6.22 -1.23 -4.27
CA THR A 82 5.87 -1.65 -2.89
C THR A 82 6.95 -1.26 -1.87
N ARG A 83 8.10 -0.74 -2.34
CA ARG A 83 9.14 -0.18 -1.46
C ARG A 83 8.60 0.98 -0.63
N PRO A 84 9.13 1.19 0.59
CA PRO A 84 8.80 2.37 1.37
C PRO A 84 9.11 3.64 0.56
N PRO A 85 8.34 4.73 0.73
CA PRO A 85 8.49 5.96 -0.07
C PRO A 85 9.92 6.50 -0.15
N SER A 86 10.71 6.34 0.92
CA SER A 86 12.12 6.76 0.99
C SER A 86 13.05 6.01 0.02
N LYS A 87 12.66 4.81 -0.44
CA LYS A 87 13.44 3.96 -1.33
C LYS A 87 12.83 3.85 -2.75
N GLN A 88 11.81 4.65 -3.05
CA GLN A 88 11.15 4.69 -4.36
C GLN A 88 11.86 5.65 -5.33
N SER A 89 11.82 5.34 -6.63
CA SER A 89 12.36 6.23 -7.66
C SER A 89 11.62 7.59 -7.64
N PRO A 90 12.28 8.70 -8.02
CA PRO A 90 11.62 10.01 -8.09
C PRO A 90 10.37 10.01 -8.97
N LEU A 91 10.39 9.25 -10.07
CA LEU A 91 9.25 9.12 -10.98
C LEU A 91 8.05 8.42 -10.33
N VAL A 92 8.26 7.30 -9.62
CA VAL A 92 7.20 6.61 -8.87
C VAL A 92 6.57 7.56 -7.86
N ARG A 93 7.39 8.29 -7.11
CA ARG A 93 6.89 9.29 -6.16
C ARG A 93 6.09 10.38 -6.87
N ALA A 94 6.57 10.92 -7.98
CA ALA A 94 5.88 11.97 -8.71
C ALA A 94 4.51 11.50 -9.24
N ILE A 95 4.46 10.32 -9.84
CA ILE A 95 3.25 9.74 -10.43
C ILE A 95 2.16 9.51 -9.40
N VAL A 96 2.51 8.94 -8.24
CA VAL A 96 1.53 8.64 -7.18
C VAL A 96 1.11 9.90 -6.42
N SER A 97 2.02 10.87 -6.22
CA SER A 97 1.74 12.05 -5.38
C SER A 97 1.17 13.27 -6.11
N ARG A 98 1.43 13.44 -7.42
CA ARG A 98 1.06 14.66 -8.16
C ARG A 98 -0.24 14.56 -8.96
N GLY A 99 -0.82 13.37 -9.10
CA GLY A 99 -2.12 13.19 -9.76
C GLY A 99 -3.25 13.98 -9.06
N PRO A 100 -4.46 14.05 -9.63
CA PRO A 100 -4.96 13.27 -10.76
C PRO A 100 -4.36 13.65 -12.13
N TRP A 101 -4.16 12.64 -12.97
CA TRP A 101 -3.64 12.81 -14.33
C TRP A 101 -4.77 12.76 -15.37
N SER A 102 -4.50 13.29 -16.56
CA SER A 102 -5.39 13.18 -17.72
C SER A 102 -4.68 12.42 -18.84
N TRP A 103 -5.40 11.53 -19.52
CA TRP A 103 -4.90 10.79 -20.68
C TRP A 103 -5.99 10.73 -21.74
N ALA A 104 -5.65 11.01 -23.00
CA ALA A 104 -6.58 11.07 -24.13
C ALA A 104 -7.82 11.95 -23.87
N GLY A 105 -7.65 13.08 -23.17
CA GLY A 105 -8.75 14.01 -22.82
C GLY A 105 -9.70 13.48 -21.74
N LYS A 106 -9.38 12.36 -21.07
CA LYS A 106 -10.17 11.76 -19.99
C LYS A 106 -9.41 11.82 -18.66
N SER A 107 -10.14 12.07 -17.58
CA SER A 107 -9.65 12.23 -16.21
C SER A 107 -10.70 11.69 -15.22
N PRO A 108 -10.31 11.20 -14.01
CA PRO A 108 -8.95 11.13 -13.49
C PRO A 108 -8.26 9.78 -13.74
N LEU A 109 -6.98 9.83 -14.09
CA LEU A 109 -6.04 8.72 -13.94
C LEU A 109 -5.35 8.85 -12.57
N LEU A 110 -5.53 7.85 -11.71
CA LEU A 110 -4.96 7.79 -10.37
C LEU A 110 -4.05 6.57 -10.26
N PHE A 111 -2.77 6.83 -10.05
CA PHE A 111 -1.76 5.81 -9.83
C PHE A 111 -1.56 5.65 -8.33
N TYR A 112 -1.71 4.43 -7.85
CA TYR A 112 -1.57 4.08 -6.44
C TYR A 112 -0.28 3.31 -6.20
N HIS A 113 0.19 3.33 -4.96
CA HIS A 113 1.24 2.42 -4.53
C HIS A 113 0.84 0.96 -4.75
N GLY A 114 1.85 0.09 -4.83
CA GLY A 114 1.61 -1.31 -5.17
C GLY A 114 1.17 -1.54 -6.61
N GLY A 115 1.20 -0.54 -7.50
CA GLY A 115 0.95 -0.75 -8.93
C GLY A 115 -0.53 -0.82 -9.31
N ARG A 116 -1.44 -0.30 -8.48
CA ARG A 116 -2.88 -0.21 -8.83
C ARG A 116 -3.16 1.08 -9.60
N LEU A 117 -4.04 1.02 -10.58
CA LEU A 117 -4.48 2.15 -11.37
C LEU A 117 -6.01 2.26 -11.33
N HIS A 118 -6.51 3.47 -11.09
CA HIS A 118 -7.90 3.82 -11.36
C HIS A 118 -7.96 4.77 -12.56
N SER A 119 -8.87 4.50 -13.48
CA SER A 119 -9.05 5.28 -14.70
C SER A 119 -10.53 5.44 -15.05
N PRO A 120 -10.88 6.36 -15.97
CA PRO A 120 -12.25 6.48 -16.50
C PRO A 120 -12.74 5.24 -17.24
N TRP A 121 -11.82 4.35 -17.66
CA TRP A 121 -12.15 3.10 -18.34
C TRP A 121 -12.20 1.90 -17.38
N GLY A 122 -12.10 2.15 -16.08
CA GLY A 122 -12.11 1.14 -15.03
C GLY A 122 -10.77 0.99 -14.31
N SER A 123 -10.64 -0.11 -13.59
CA SER A 123 -9.44 -0.41 -12.80
C SER A 123 -8.40 -1.15 -13.64
N GLY A 124 -7.13 -0.94 -13.30
CA GLY A 124 -5.99 -1.55 -13.96
C GLY A 124 -4.80 -1.70 -13.04
N SER A 125 -3.67 -2.04 -13.63
CA SER A 125 -2.37 -2.04 -12.99
C SER A 125 -1.39 -1.14 -13.75
N TRP A 126 -0.34 -0.74 -13.05
CA TRP A 126 0.78 -0.03 -13.65
C TRP A 126 2.10 -0.54 -13.07
N SER A 127 3.17 -0.36 -13.84
CA SER A 127 4.53 -0.70 -13.45
C SER A 127 5.54 0.26 -14.06
N LEU A 128 6.78 0.15 -13.62
CA LEU A 128 7.90 0.85 -14.23
C LEU A 128 8.74 -0.18 -15.00
N ALA A 129 8.91 0.04 -16.30
CA ALA A 129 9.82 -0.75 -17.13
C ALA A 129 11.28 -0.41 -16.79
N ASP A 130 12.21 -1.31 -17.13
CA ASP A 130 13.65 -1.08 -16.93
C ASP A 130 14.16 0.16 -17.68
N SER A 131 13.48 0.54 -18.76
CA SER A 131 13.73 1.78 -19.51
C SER A 131 13.29 3.06 -18.80
N GLY A 132 12.69 2.96 -17.60
CA GLY A 132 12.10 4.08 -16.87
C GLY A 132 10.73 4.52 -17.40
N ALA A 133 10.17 3.82 -18.38
CA ALA A 133 8.85 4.11 -18.91
C ALA A 133 7.73 3.52 -18.04
N VAL A 134 6.59 4.19 -17.99
CA VAL A 134 5.46 3.76 -17.15
C VAL A 134 4.56 2.87 -17.99
N GLN A 135 4.45 1.61 -17.59
CA GLN A 135 3.57 0.66 -18.25
C GLN A 135 2.23 0.62 -17.53
N VAL A 136 1.15 0.59 -18.31
CA VAL A 136 -0.23 0.58 -17.82
C VAL A 136 -0.98 -0.56 -18.49
N VAL A 137 -1.75 -1.31 -17.70
CA VAL A 137 -2.66 -2.36 -18.17
C VAL A 137 -4.05 -2.06 -17.60
N LEU A 138 -5.07 -1.96 -18.45
CA LEU A 138 -6.45 -1.63 -18.05
C LEU A 138 -7.36 -2.83 -18.28
N GLY A 139 -7.99 -3.33 -17.21
CA GLY A 139 -8.91 -4.47 -17.26
C GLY A 139 -8.28 -5.79 -17.74
N GLN A 140 -9.13 -6.81 -17.94
CA GLN A 140 -8.71 -8.16 -18.40
C GLN A 140 -8.65 -8.30 -19.94
N LYS A 141 -9.04 -7.27 -20.71
CA LYS A 141 -9.22 -7.36 -22.17
C LYS A 141 -8.58 -6.26 -23.01
N CYS A 142 -7.85 -5.31 -22.42
CA CYS A 142 -7.28 -4.19 -23.18
C CYS A 142 -5.77 -4.07 -22.92
N GLY A 143 -5.02 -3.78 -23.98
CA GLY A 143 -3.57 -3.98 -24.10
C GLY A 143 -2.69 -3.26 -23.07
N SER A 144 -1.38 -3.50 -23.16
CA SER A 144 -0.39 -2.77 -22.38
C SER A 144 -0.01 -1.48 -23.10
N TRP A 145 -0.03 -0.35 -22.40
CA TRP A 145 0.39 0.94 -22.92
C TRP A 145 1.62 1.44 -22.18
N THR A 146 2.47 2.17 -22.90
CA THR A 146 3.64 2.83 -22.33
C THR A 146 3.42 4.34 -22.34
N LEU A 147 3.41 4.94 -21.17
CA LEU A 147 3.36 6.39 -20.98
C LEU A 147 4.80 6.91 -20.86
N LYS A 148 5.10 7.96 -21.63
CA LYS A 148 6.35 8.74 -21.55
C LYS A 148 6.00 10.11 -20.98
N PHE A 149 6.74 10.53 -19.95
CA PHE A 149 6.59 11.82 -19.26
C PHE A 149 7.76 12.73 -19.59
#